data_AF-A0A7V2F6W7-F1
#
_entry.id   AF-A0A7V2F6W7-F1
#
_cell.length_a   1.000
_cell.length_b   1.000
_cell.length_c   1.000
_cell.angle_alpha   90.00
_cell.angle_beta   90.00
_cell.angle_gamma   90.00
#
_symmetry.space_group_name_H-M   'P 1'
#
loop_
_entity.id
_entity.type
_entity.pdbx_description
1 polymer ?
#
loop_
_entity_poly.entity_id
_entity_poly.type
_entity_poly.pdbx_seq_one_letter_code
_entity_poly.pdbx_strand_id
1 'polypeptide(L)'
;MRRLGCLWALWVLLGSAGVLAQPVTLPVDSTQSLLQYYGHHPLHGWTGVSRSVQGKLHLDLANPARSTVRLHVPVASFSSGNSNRDSNMLEVVEADRFPEVIFESSAIAVERWEQTATGYEGAWVVNGRLTFHGQTQAVAIPVAVRINNHRFEATGRFSIMLSQFGVRRPKLLLMAIRDRIDLEGTIRAVLPPAAKAGEQSF
;
A
#
# COMPACT_ATOMS: atom_id res chain seq x y z
N MET A 1 75.91 -16.12 -1.70
CA MET A 1 75.01 -17.23 -2.12
C MET A 1 73.58 -16.86 -1.77
N ARG A 2 72.68 -16.91 -2.76
CA ARG A 2 71.26 -16.50 -2.74
C ARG A 2 70.42 -17.49 -1.92
N ARG A 3 69.42 -17.05 -1.16
CA ARG A 3 68.09 -17.71 -0.95
C ARG A 3 67.08 -16.62 -0.51
N LEU A 4 66.42 -15.95 -1.45
CA LEU A 4 65.04 -16.20 -1.92
C LEU A 4 64.02 -16.35 -0.77
N GLY A 5 63.20 -15.31 -0.62
CA GLY A 5 62.04 -15.27 0.28
C GLY A 5 60.85 -16.08 -0.26
N CYS A 6 59.96 -16.46 0.65
CA CYS A 6 58.65 -17.02 0.34
C CYS A 6 57.60 -16.07 0.91
N LEU A 7 56.99 -15.29 0.02
CA LEU A 7 55.77 -14.53 0.27
C LEU A 7 54.61 -15.52 0.44
N TRP A 8 53.95 -15.49 1.58
CA TRP A 8 52.69 -16.19 1.79
C TRP A 8 51.58 -15.42 1.09
N ALA A 9 51.01 -16.01 0.03
CA ALA A 9 49.87 -15.43 -0.67
C ALA A 9 48.61 -15.59 0.19
N LEU A 10 48.07 -14.47 0.66
CA LEU A 10 46.79 -14.40 1.35
C LEU A 10 45.67 -14.53 0.31
N TRP A 11 45.03 -15.71 0.23
CA TRP A 11 43.82 -15.91 -0.56
C TRP A 11 42.64 -15.23 0.14
N VAL A 12 42.25 -14.04 -0.34
CA VAL A 12 40.99 -13.41 0.06
C VAL A 12 39.87 -14.13 -0.70
N LEU A 13 39.10 -14.95 0.02
CA LEU A 13 37.82 -15.46 -0.45
C LEU A 13 36.87 -14.26 -0.63
N LEU A 14 36.73 -13.77 -1.86
CA LEU A 14 35.61 -12.90 -2.22
C LEU A 14 34.32 -13.73 -2.16
N GLY A 15 33.73 -13.83 -0.98
CA GLY A 15 32.35 -14.28 -0.85
C GLY A 15 31.45 -13.33 -1.62
N SER A 16 30.69 -13.85 -2.58
CA SER A 16 29.64 -13.10 -3.26
C SER A 16 28.53 -12.80 -2.25
N ALA A 17 28.67 -11.72 -1.50
CA ALA A 17 27.57 -11.21 -0.69
C ALA A 17 26.47 -10.81 -1.68
N GLY A 18 25.37 -11.55 -1.66
CA GLY A 18 24.17 -11.18 -2.41
C GLY A 18 23.84 -9.74 -2.05
N VAL A 19 23.83 -8.85 -3.06
CA VAL A 19 23.46 -7.44 -2.88
C VAL A 19 22.00 -7.44 -2.47
N LEU A 20 21.74 -7.41 -1.17
CA LEU A 20 20.42 -7.10 -0.65
C LEU A 20 20.20 -5.62 -0.95
N ALA A 21 19.23 -5.34 -1.82
CA ALA A 21 18.93 -3.99 -2.27
C ALA A 21 18.66 -3.08 -1.06
N GLN A 22 19.30 -1.91 -1.04
CA GLN A 22 19.06 -0.91 -0.01
C GLN A 22 17.57 -0.52 0.03
N PRO A 23 17.04 -0.12 1.19
CA PRO A 23 15.68 0.39 1.27
C PRO A 23 15.44 1.52 0.27
N VAL A 24 14.31 1.47 -0.42
CA VAL A 24 13.96 2.41 -1.49
C VAL A 24 12.67 3.15 -1.15
N THR A 25 12.62 4.44 -1.48
CA THR A 25 11.39 5.24 -1.38
C THR A 25 10.77 5.40 -2.77
N LEU A 26 9.54 4.94 -2.94
CA LEU A 26 8.81 4.98 -4.20
C LEU A 26 7.53 5.81 -4.05
N PRO A 27 7.23 6.73 -4.99
CA PRO A 27 5.89 7.29 -5.08
C PRO A 27 4.90 6.21 -5.52
N VAL A 28 3.66 6.32 -5.06
CA VAL A 28 2.55 5.53 -5.61
C VAL A 28 2.29 5.97 -7.06
N ASP A 29 2.17 5.01 -7.97
CA ASP A 29 1.70 5.25 -9.33
C ASP A 29 0.17 5.34 -9.32
N SER A 30 -0.36 6.56 -9.20
CA SER A 30 -1.81 6.80 -9.16
C SER A 30 -2.52 6.37 -10.45
N THR A 31 -1.83 6.37 -11.59
CA THR A 31 -2.43 5.99 -12.89
C THR A 31 -2.71 4.49 -12.99
N GLN A 32 -2.00 3.69 -12.20
CA GLN A 32 -2.12 2.24 -12.16
C GLN A 32 -2.71 1.73 -10.85
N SER A 33 -2.94 2.60 -9.87
CA SER A 33 -3.52 2.26 -8.57
C SER A 33 -5.03 2.53 -8.52
N LEU A 34 -5.72 1.82 -7.64
CA LEU A 34 -7.17 1.85 -7.51
C LEU A 34 -7.60 1.60 -6.07
N LEU A 35 -8.59 2.34 -5.59
CA LEU A 35 -9.34 2.02 -4.38
C LEU A 35 -10.82 1.87 -4.71
N GLN A 36 -11.45 0.87 -4.11
CA GLN A 36 -12.86 0.59 -4.25
C GLN A 36 -13.49 0.44 -2.86
N TYR A 37 -14.72 0.93 -2.72
CA TYR A 37 -15.56 0.61 -1.57
C TYR A 37 -16.89 0.03 -2.06
N TYR A 38 -17.46 -0.86 -1.29
CA TYR A 38 -18.73 -1.52 -1.58
C TYR A 38 -19.76 -1.10 -0.54
N GLY A 39 -20.74 -0.32 -0.99
CA GLY A 39 -21.86 0.09 -0.17
C GLY A 39 -23.07 -0.80 -0.41
N HIS A 40 -23.87 -1.00 0.63
CA HIS A 40 -25.06 -1.84 0.55
C HIS A 40 -26.26 -1.19 1.24
N HIS A 41 -27.36 -1.05 0.52
CA HIS A 41 -28.69 -0.74 1.04
C HIS A 41 -29.56 -1.99 0.91
N PRO A 42 -30.58 -2.24 1.77
CA PRO A 42 -31.44 -3.42 1.65
C PRO A 42 -32.03 -3.69 0.25
N LEU A 43 -32.20 -2.65 -0.56
CA LEU A 43 -32.76 -2.75 -1.91
C LEU A 43 -31.70 -2.88 -3.04
N HIS A 44 -30.45 -2.49 -2.80
CA HIS A 44 -29.38 -2.53 -3.82
C HIS A 44 -27.98 -2.31 -3.22
N GLY A 45 -26.96 -2.85 -3.87
CA GLY A 45 -25.55 -2.50 -3.63
C GLY A 45 -25.04 -1.45 -4.62
N TRP A 46 -23.86 -0.89 -4.33
CA TRP A 46 -23.10 -0.07 -5.26
C TRP A 46 -21.60 -0.18 -4.97
N THR A 47 -20.80 0.20 -5.96
CA THR A 47 -19.34 0.27 -5.85
C THR A 47 -18.92 1.71 -6.09
N GLY A 48 -18.19 2.31 -5.16
CA GLY A 48 -17.49 3.57 -5.39
C GLY A 48 -16.01 3.32 -5.69
N VAL A 49 -15.45 4.08 -6.62
CA VAL A 49 -14.10 3.85 -7.15
C VAL A 49 -13.31 5.16 -7.18
N SER A 50 -12.06 5.13 -6.73
CA SER A 50 -11.10 6.22 -6.91
C SER A 50 -9.81 5.71 -7.56
N ARG A 51 -9.29 6.49 -8.51
CA ARG A 51 -7.98 6.31 -9.17
C ARG A 51 -7.00 7.43 -8.79
N SER A 52 -7.29 8.15 -7.70
CA SER A 52 -6.51 9.31 -7.26
C SER A 52 -5.75 9.04 -5.96
N VAL A 53 -5.54 7.76 -5.63
CA VAL A 53 -4.70 7.36 -4.50
C VAL A 53 -3.26 7.80 -4.75
N GLN A 54 -2.70 8.46 -3.76
CA GLN A 54 -1.36 9.01 -3.75
C GLN A 54 -0.65 8.54 -2.49
N GLY A 55 0.66 8.70 -2.44
CA GLY A 55 1.44 8.33 -1.26
C GLY A 55 2.87 7.95 -1.57
N LYS A 56 3.52 7.40 -0.55
CA LYS A 56 4.90 6.91 -0.62
C LYS A 56 4.99 5.53 0.03
N LEU A 57 5.78 4.67 -0.60
CA LEU A 57 6.20 3.37 -0.08
C LEU A 57 7.67 3.48 0.26
N HIS A 58 8.05 3.15 1.49
CA HIS A 58 9.44 2.92 1.87
C HIS A 58 9.62 1.41 1.98
N LEU A 59 10.29 0.79 1.00
CA LEU A 59 10.40 -0.66 0.89
C LEU A 59 11.81 -1.13 1.25
N ASP A 60 11.93 -2.00 2.24
CA ASP A 60 13.13 -2.78 2.56
C ASP A 60 12.88 -4.23 2.12
N LEU A 61 13.22 -4.57 0.86
CA LEU A 61 12.93 -5.91 0.32
C LEU A 61 13.76 -7.03 0.97
N ALA A 62 14.87 -6.65 1.60
CA ALA A 62 15.74 -7.54 2.35
C ALA A 62 15.15 -7.88 3.72
N ASN A 63 14.43 -6.93 4.32
CA ASN A 63 13.68 -7.10 5.55
C ASN A 63 12.30 -6.41 5.45
N PRO A 64 11.31 -7.05 4.81
CA PRO A 64 10.04 -6.38 4.49
C PRO A 64 9.27 -5.87 5.71
N ALA A 65 9.49 -6.44 6.90
CA ALA A 65 8.90 -5.97 8.15
C ALA A 65 9.35 -4.54 8.54
N ARG A 66 10.46 -4.04 7.98
CA ARG A 66 10.94 -2.66 8.16
C ARG A 66 10.35 -1.67 7.15
N SER A 67 9.56 -2.15 6.19
CA SER A 67 8.91 -1.30 5.21
C SER A 67 7.82 -0.46 5.85
N THR A 68 7.53 0.71 5.26
CA THR A 68 6.43 1.58 5.69
C THR A 68 5.68 2.13 4.49
N VAL A 69 4.43 2.53 4.72
CA VAL A 69 3.56 3.10 3.69
C VAL A 69 2.72 4.23 4.30
N ARG A 70 2.62 5.33 3.55
CA ARG A 70 1.64 6.39 3.78
C ARG A 70 0.86 6.62 2.50
N LEU A 71 -0.46 6.51 2.58
CA LEU A 71 -1.39 6.75 1.48
C LEU A 71 -2.37 7.86 1.85
N HIS A 72 -2.79 8.62 0.85
CA HIS A 72 -3.92 9.52 0.96
C HIS A 72 -4.74 9.52 -0.33
N VAL A 73 -6.04 9.75 -0.20
CA VAL A 73 -6.96 9.86 -1.33
C VAL A 73 -7.99 10.96 -1.06
N PRO A 74 -8.22 11.88 -2.00
CA PRO A 74 -9.29 12.87 -1.86
C PRO A 74 -10.65 12.19 -1.86
N VAL A 75 -11.52 12.50 -0.89
CA VAL A 75 -12.88 11.94 -0.82
C VAL A 75 -13.68 12.27 -2.10
N ALA A 76 -13.50 13.49 -2.63
CA ALA A 76 -14.11 13.96 -3.88
C ALA A 76 -13.73 13.13 -5.12
N SER A 77 -12.69 12.31 -5.06
CA SER A 77 -12.26 11.48 -6.20
C SER A 77 -13.03 10.17 -6.34
N PHE A 78 -13.84 9.79 -5.34
CA PHE A 78 -14.64 8.57 -5.42
C PHE A 78 -15.89 8.80 -6.28
N SER A 79 -16.09 7.93 -7.26
CA SER A 79 -17.34 7.89 -8.03
C SER A 79 -18.01 6.53 -7.99
N SER A 80 -19.31 6.52 -7.78
CA SER A 80 -20.17 5.34 -7.87
C SER A 80 -20.84 5.17 -9.24
N GLY A 81 -20.54 6.06 -10.19
CA GLY A 81 -21.26 6.16 -11.46
C GLY A 81 -22.64 6.81 -11.35
N ASN A 82 -23.02 7.30 -10.17
CA ASN A 82 -24.27 8.03 -9.93
C ASN A 82 -23.97 9.37 -9.23
N SER A 83 -24.11 10.47 -9.96
CA SER A 83 -23.77 11.81 -9.47
C SER A 83 -24.53 12.20 -8.20
N ASN A 84 -25.82 11.87 -8.10
CA ASN A 84 -26.62 12.18 -6.91
C ASN A 84 -26.11 11.42 -5.67
N ARG A 85 -25.72 10.15 -5.84
CA ARG A 85 -25.12 9.35 -4.76
C ARG A 85 -23.75 9.91 -4.35
N ASP A 86 -22.95 10.30 -5.34
CA ASP A 86 -21.61 10.84 -5.12
C ASP A 86 -21.70 12.19 -4.38
N SER A 87 -22.57 13.11 -4.80
CA SER A 87 -22.82 14.38 -4.10
C SER A 87 -23.34 14.17 -2.67
N ASN A 88 -24.32 13.28 -2.48
CA ASN A 88 -24.83 12.96 -1.14
C ASN A 88 -23.75 12.30 -0.26
N MET A 89 -22.87 11.48 -0.83
CA MET A 89 -21.75 10.89 -0.08
C MET A 89 -20.82 11.99 0.44
N LEU A 90 -20.46 12.99 -0.39
CA LEU A 90 -19.61 14.10 0.03
C LEU A 90 -20.22 14.92 1.17
N GLU A 91 -21.53 15.16 1.14
CA GLU A 91 -22.24 15.83 2.23
C GLU A 91 -22.24 14.98 3.51
N VAL A 92 -22.57 13.69 3.41
CA VAL A 92 -22.67 12.76 4.56
C VAL A 92 -21.35 12.59 5.30
N VAL A 93 -20.24 12.61 4.57
CA VAL A 93 -18.89 12.47 5.14
C VAL A 93 -18.20 13.82 5.34
N GLU A 94 -18.96 14.92 5.27
CA GLU A 94 -18.49 16.29 5.50
C GLU A 94 -17.16 16.58 4.77
N ALA A 95 -17.10 16.26 3.46
CA ALA A 95 -15.87 16.29 2.67
C ALA A 95 -15.25 17.70 2.54
N ASP A 96 -16.02 18.75 2.82
CA ASP A 96 -15.52 20.13 2.95
C ASP A 96 -14.65 20.32 4.21
N ARG A 97 -14.98 19.62 5.29
CA ARG A 97 -14.23 19.61 6.56
C ARG A 97 -13.17 18.52 6.60
N PHE A 98 -13.44 17.37 6.00
CA PHE A 98 -12.57 16.19 5.98
C PHE A 98 -12.31 15.72 4.53
N PRO A 99 -11.51 16.46 3.76
CA PRO A 99 -11.39 16.26 2.31
C PRO A 99 -10.60 15.02 1.91
N GLU A 100 -9.88 14.39 2.83
CA GLU A 100 -8.99 13.26 2.55
C GLU A 100 -9.25 12.07 3.47
N VAL A 101 -9.06 10.88 2.90
CA VAL A 101 -8.85 9.65 3.67
C VAL A 101 -7.35 9.38 3.70
N ILE A 102 -6.79 9.13 4.87
CA ILE A 102 -5.34 8.95 5.07
C ILE A 102 -5.09 7.61 5.75
N PHE A 103 -4.13 6.85 5.24
CA PHE A 103 -3.64 5.62 5.87
C PHE A 103 -2.14 5.72 6.13
N GLU A 104 -1.73 5.36 7.34
CA GLU A 104 -0.32 5.31 7.75
C GLU A 104 -0.01 3.98 8.42
N SER A 105 0.94 3.23 7.86
CA SER A 105 1.38 1.97 8.49
C SER A 105 2.10 2.24 9.80
N SER A 106 1.86 1.36 10.77
CA SER A 106 2.56 1.30 12.05
C SER A 106 3.46 0.06 12.17
N ALA A 107 3.08 -1.05 11.53
CA ALA A 107 3.86 -2.28 11.48
C ALA A 107 3.45 -3.14 10.28
N ILE A 108 4.40 -3.91 9.76
CA ILE A 108 4.13 -4.91 8.72
C ILE A 108 4.53 -6.28 9.26
N ALA A 109 3.54 -7.17 9.40
CA ALA A 109 3.79 -8.57 9.70
C ALA A 109 3.92 -9.35 8.39
N VAL A 110 5.07 -10.00 8.19
CA VAL A 110 5.37 -10.76 6.98
C VAL A 110 5.03 -12.23 7.24
N GLU A 111 3.94 -12.73 6.67
CA GLU A 111 3.53 -14.13 6.81
C GLU A 111 4.25 -15.02 5.78
N ARG A 112 4.46 -14.48 4.58
CA ARG A 112 5.21 -15.13 3.50
C ARG A 112 5.97 -14.09 2.67
N TRP A 113 7.21 -14.39 2.30
CA TRP A 113 8.00 -13.59 1.37
C TRP A 113 9.02 -14.48 0.65
N GLU A 114 8.83 -14.67 -0.64
CA GLU A 114 9.54 -15.68 -1.41
C GLU A 114 9.99 -15.13 -2.76
N GLN A 115 11.18 -15.55 -3.19
CA GLN A 115 11.68 -15.28 -4.54
C GLN A 115 10.97 -16.21 -5.54
N THR A 116 10.60 -15.65 -6.69
CA THR A 116 9.99 -16.37 -7.82
C THR A 116 10.92 -16.31 -9.03
N ALA A 117 10.58 -17.03 -10.10
CA ALA A 117 11.34 -17.00 -11.35
C ALA A 117 11.48 -15.59 -11.96
N THR A 118 10.53 -14.68 -11.69
CA THR A 118 10.46 -13.34 -12.32
C THR A 118 10.47 -12.19 -11.31
N GLY A 119 10.73 -12.45 -10.02
CA GLY A 119 10.74 -11.42 -8.98
C GLY A 119 10.42 -12.00 -7.60
N TYR A 120 9.43 -11.44 -6.90
CA TYR A 120 9.06 -11.85 -5.54
C TYR A 120 7.54 -11.87 -5.34
N GLU A 121 7.08 -12.67 -4.39
CA GLU A 121 5.70 -12.62 -3.92
C GLU A 121 5.60 -12.84 -2.41
N GLY A 122 4.51 -12.34 -1.82
CA GLY A 122 4.31 -12.47 -0.39
C GLY A 122 2.87 -12.27 0.05
N ALA A 123 2.62 -12.63 1.30
CA ALA A 123 1.39 -12.37 2.04
C ALA A 123 1.77 -11.66 3.33
N TRP A 124 1.29 -10.43 3.51
CA TRP A 124 1.61 -9.59 4.66
C TRP A 124 0.32 -9.12 5.34
N VAL A 125 0.43 -8.70 6.61
CA VAL A 125 -0.61 -7.93 7.31
C VAL A 125 -0.03 -6.56 7.63
N VAL A 126 -0.59 -5.53 6.98
CA VAL A 126 -0.20 -4.14 7.20
C VAL A 126 -1.09 -3.56 8.29
N ASN A 127 -0.51 -3.37 9.47
CA ASN A 127 -1.16 -2.71 10.60
C ASN A 127 -0.93 -1.20 10.49
N GLY A 128 -1.97 -0.40 10.70
CA GLY A 128 -1.84 1.05 10.57
C GLY A 128 -2.99 1.83 11.16
N ARG A 129 -2.93 3.13 10.96
CA ARG A 129 -3.95 4.11 11.35
C ARG A 129 -4.66 4.58 10.09
N LEU A 130 -5.98 4.38 10.04
CA LEU A 130 -6.86 4.92 9.02
C LEU A 130 -7.58 6.14 9.59
N THR A 131 -7.41 7.30 8.96
CA THR A 131 -8.13 8.52 9.28
C THR A 131 -9.19 8.77 8.22
N PHE A 132 -10.45 8.86 8.65
CA PHE A 132 -11.60 9.11 7.81
C PHE A 132 -12.64 9.89 8.63
N HIS A 133 -13.27 10.91 8.02
CA HIS A 133 -14.29 11.73 8.69
C HIS A 133 -13.81 12.32 10.03
N GLY A 134 -12.54 12.77 10.06
CA GLY A 134 -11.90 13.35 11.25
C GLY A 134 -11.55 12.36 12.36
N GLN A 135 -11.94 11.10 12.24
CA GLN A 135 -11.67 10.06 13.23
C GLN A 135 -10.53 9.16 12.75
N THR A 136 -9.68 8.72 13.67
CA THR A 136 -8.58 7.79 13.37
C THR A 136 -8.75 6.48 14.10
N GLN A 137 -8.79 5.38 13.34
CA GLN A 137 -8.93 4.03 13.87
C GLN A 137 -7.74 3.15 13.48
N ALA A 138 -7.38 2.22 14.35
CA ALA A 138 -6.41 1.19 14.02
C ALA A 138 -7.06 0.16 13.08
N VAL A 139 -6.34 -0.25 12.04
CA VAL A 139 -6.77 -1.28 11.09
C VAL A 139 -5.63 -2.24 10.81
N ALA A 140 -5.98 -3.50 10.51
CA ALA A 140 -5.07 -4.53 10.04
C ALA A 140 -5.55 -4.98 8.66
N ILE A 141 -4.69 -4.82 7.65
CA ILE A 141 -5.03 -5.06 6.25
C ILE A 141 -4.19 -6.23 5.73
N PRO A 142 -4.77 -7.41 5.52
CA PRO A 142 -4.12 -8.48 4.79
C PRO A 142 -3.89 -8.04 3.34
N VAL A 143 -2.66 -8.19 2.87
CA VAL A 143 -2.25 -7.83 1.50
C VAL A 143 -1.46 -8.96 0.84
N ALA A 144 -1.77 -9.20 -0.43
CA ALA A 144 -0.91 -9.97 -1.32
C ALA A 144 0.05 -9.00 -2.00
N VAL A 145 1.35 -9.28 -1.94
CA VAL A 145 2.40 -8.49 -2.57
C VAL A 145 3.01 -9.26 -3.72
N ARG A 146 3.21 -8.58 -4.86
CA ARG A 146 3.96 -9.10 -6.00
C ARG A 146 4.95 -8.07 -6.50
N ILE A 147 6.14 -8.56 -6.85
CA ILE A 147 7.14 -7.83 -7.60
C ILE A 147 7.44 -8.62 -8.87
N ASN A 148 7.24 -8.01 -10.03
CA ASN A 148 7.61 -8.59 -11.33
C ASN A 148 8.06 -7.48 -12.28
N ASN A 149 9.16 -7.68 -13.00
CA ASN A 149 9.66 -6.73 -14.00
C ASN A 149 9.72 -5.28 -13.47
N HIS A 150 10.33 -5.09 -12.30
CA HIS A 150 10.43 -3.79 -11.60
C HIS A 150 9.09 -3.13 -11.22
N ARG A 151 7.97 -3.87 -11.24
CA ARG A 151 6.67 -3.37 -10.78
C ARG A 151 6.33 -3.97 -9.44
N PHE A 152 6.11 -3.12 -8.45
CA PHE A 152 5.55 -3.48 -7.17
C PHE A 152 4.03 -3.37 -7.26
N GLU A 153 3.33 -4.36 -6.73
CA GLU A 153 1.88 -4.36 -6.54
C GLU A 153 1.54 -4.92 -5.15
N ALA A 154 0.68 -4.24 -4.42
CA ALA A 154 0.03 -4.74 -3.22
C ALA A 154 -1.49 -4.70 -3.40
N THR A 155 -2.16 -5.82 -3.20
CA THR A 155 -3.62 -5.93 -3.26
C THR A 155 -4.17 -6.34 -1.91
N GLY A 156 -5.12 -5.58 -1.37
CA GLY A 156 -5.68 -5.79 -0.05
C GLY A 156 -7.19 -5.66 -0.02
N ARG A 157 -7.82 -6.38 0.92
CA ARG A 157 -9.26 -6.29 1.21
C ARG A 157 -9.47 -6.24 2.71
N PHE A 158 -10.31 -5.32 3.15
CA PHE A 158 -10.67 -5.18 4.56
C PHE A 158 -12.03 -4.47 4.67
N SER A 159 -12.54 -4.33 5.89
CA SER A 159 -13.82 -3.69 6.14
C SER A 159 -13.70 -2.67 7.25
N ILE A 160 -14.53 -1.63 7.16
CA ILE A 160 -14.71 -0.64 8.22
C ILE A 160 -16.18 -0.57 8.62
N MET A 161 -16.45 0.00 9.79
CA MET A 161 -17.79 0.45 10.15
C MET A 161 -17.89 1.95 9.90
N LEU A 162 -19.04 2.47 9.48
CA LEU A 162 -19.25 3.92 9.39
C LEU A 162 -19.33 4.54 10.78
N SER A 163 -19.96 3.83 11.72
CA SER A 163 -20.12 4.24 13.12
C SER A 163 -18.80 4.51 13.86
N GLN A 164 -17.76 3.70 13.66
CA GLN A 164 -16.44 3.93 14.31
C GLN A 164 -15.74 5.20 13.80
N PHE A 165 -16.16 5.73 12.65
CA PHE A 165 -15.69 7.00 12.10
C PHE A 165 -16.71 8.14 12.32
N GLY A 166 -17.74 7.91 13.13
CA GLY A 166 -18.76 8.93 13.42
C GLY A 166 -19.64 9.30 12.23
N VAL A 167 -19.63 8.52 11.14
CA VAL A 167 -20.45 8.80 9.96
C VAL A 167 -21.89 8.36 10.23
N ARG A 168 -22.82 9.31 10.18
CA ARG A 168 -24.24 9.03 10.32
C ARG A 168 -24.76 8.36 9.04
N ARG A 169 -25.21 7.11 9.17
CA ARG A 169 -25.71 6.30 8.04
C ARG A 169 -26.92 6.98 7.36
N PRO A 170 -26.84 7.32 6.05
CA PRO A 170 -27.97 7.83 5.31
C PRO A 170 -29.06 6.78 5.18
N LYS A 171 -30.30 7.25 5.03
CA LYS A 171 -31.49 6.40 4.93
C LYS A 171 -32.23 6.64 3.62
N LEU A 172 -32.79 5.57 3.06
CA LEU A 172 -33.75 5.60 1.98
C LEU A 172 -35.00 4.83 2.42
N LEU A 173 -36.18 5.45 2.33
CA LEU A 173 -37.44 4.85 2.81
C LEU A 173 -37.31 4.34 4.26
N LEU A 174 -36.74 5.17 5.15
CA LEU A 174 -36.47 4.88 6.57
C LEU A 174 -35.44 3.76 6.85
N MET A 175 -34.97 3.04 5.83
CA MET A 175 -33.95 2.01 5.94
C MET A 175 -32.55 2.61 5.77
N ALA A 176 -31.66 2.35 6.72
CA ALA A 176 -30.27 2.80 6.63
C ALA A 176 -29.45 1.85 5.74
N ILE A 177 -28.46 2.41 5.04
CA ILE A 177 -27.39 1.61 4.42
C ILE A 177 -26.67 0.77 5.48
N ARG A 178 -26.02 -0.35 5.14
CA ARG A 178 -25.24 -1.15 6.11
C ARG A 178 -24.15 -0.29 6.76
N ASP A 179 -23.88 -0.57 8.03
CA ASP A 179 -22.81 0.10 8.76
C ASP A 179 -21.43 -0.35 8.29
N ARG A 180 -21.29 -1.65 8.01
CA ARG A 180 -20.10 -2.23 7.40
C ARG A 180 -19.97 -1.79 5.95
N ILE A 181 -18.79 -1.28 5.61
CA ILE A 181 -18.34 -1.00 4.25
C ILE A 181 -17.13 -1.87 3.97
N ASP A 182 -17.18 -2.63 2.90
CA ASP A 182 -16.05 -3.43 2.43
C ASP A 182 -15.19 -2.59 1.49
N LEU A 183 -13.87 -2.75 1.57
CA LEU A 183 -12.90 -2.04 0.74
C LEU A 183 -11.98 -3.02 0.05
N GLU A 184 -11.57 -2.65 -1.16
CA GLU A 184 -10.55 -3.32 -1.93
C GLU A 184 -9.60 -2.27 -2.50
N GLY A 185 -8.30 -2.56 -2.48
CA GLY A 185 -7.30 -1.65 -3.01
C GLY A 185 -6.19 -2.39 -3.73
N THR A 186 -5.72 -1.80 -4.82
CA THR A 186 -4.52 -2.19 -5.54
C THR A 186 -3.60 -0.98 -5.59
N ILE A 187 -2.45 -1.09 -4.95
CA ILE A 187 -1.43 -0.04 -4.89
C ILE A 187 -0.23 -0.50 -5.70
N ARG A 188 0.19 0.33 -6.66
CA ARG A 188 1.32 0.05 -7.54
C ARG A 188 2.40 1.11 -7.45
N ALA A 189 3.63 0.67 -7.66
CA ALA A 189 4.79 1.53 -7.79
C ALA A 189 5.82 0.90 -8.73
N VAL A 190 6.74 1.70 -9.25
CA VAL A 190 7.83 1.23 -10.11
C VAL A 190 9.12 1.26 -9.32
N LEU A 191 9.77 0.11 -9.17
CA LEU A 191 11.10 0.02 -8.58
C LEU A 191 12.14 0.59 -9.53
N PRO A 192 13.19 1.24 -9.02
CA PRO A 192 14.33 1.60 -9.85
C PRO A 192 15.00 0.34 -10.42
N PRO A 193 15.71 0.47 -11.56
CA PRO A 193 16.63 -0.55 -12.01
C PRO A 193 17.62 -0.90 -10.88
N ALA A 194 18.04 -2.16 -10.78
CA ALA A 194 19.12 -2.51 -9.87
C ALA A 194 20.36 -1.67 -10.25
N ALA A 195 20.92 -0.94 -9.28
CA ALA A 195 22.16 -0.20 -9.52
C ALA A 195 23.23 -1.19 -9.98
N LYS A 196 23.85 -0.92 -11.13
CA LYS A 196 25.01 -1.71 -11.57
C LYS A 196 26.11 -1.53 -10.52
N ALA A 197 26.64 -2.64 -10.00
CA ALA A 197 27.82 -2.61 -9.18
C ALA A 197 28.98 -2.08 -10.03
N GLY A 198 29.53 -0.91 -9.69
CA GLY A 198 30.71 -0.35 -10.32
C GLY A 198 30.45 0.88 -11.18
N GLU A 199 30.03 1.98 -10.56
CA GLU A 199 30.39 3.30 -11.06
C GLU A 199 30.82 4.15 -9.86
N GLN A 200 31.95 3.75 -9.29
CA GLN A 200 32.80 4.70 -8.59
C GLN A 200 33.63 5.39 -9.67
N SER A 201 33.21 6.60 -10.04
CA SER A 201 34.04 7.49 -10.83
C SER A 201 35.27 7.83 -9.98
N PHE A 202 36.44 7.53 -10.54
CA PHE A 202 37.74 7.99 -10.05
C PHE A 202 37.84 9.52 -10.13
#